data_AF-A0A971MPW8-F1
#
_entry.id   AF-A0A971MPW8-F1
#
_cell.length_a   1.000
_cell.length_b   1.000
_cell.length_c   1.000
_cell.angle_alpha   90.00
_cell.angle_beta   90.00
_cell.angle_gamma   90.00
#
_symmetry.space_group_name_H-M   'P 1'
#
loop_
_entity.id
_entity.type
_entity.pdbx_description
1 polymer ?
#
loop_
_entity_poly.entity_id
_entity_poly.type
_entity_poly.pdbx_seq_one_letter_code
_entity_poly.pdbx_strand_id
1 'polypeptide(L)' 'MIENLEAAWRDWQYANNYFNSVSDPDLVDHAIFYMGATEKKYVYLLKKAKETGVNIDRLSFASRVS' A
#
# COMPACT_ATOMS: atom_id res chain seq x y z
N MET A 1 1.77 7.06 14.69
CA MET A 1 0.54 6.88 13.88
C MET A 1 0.79 7.17 12.39
N ILE A 2 1.48 8.25 12.02
CA ILE A 2 1.93 8.50 10.63
C ILE A 2 3.00 7.50 10.17
N GLU A 3 3.87 7.03 11.07
CA GLU A 3 4.94 6.05 10.78
C GLU A 3 4.45 4.74 10.17
N ASN A 4 3.20 4.33 10.45
CA ASN A 4 2.63 3.10 9.89
C ASN A 4 2.05 3.29 8.48
N LEU A 5 1.70 4.51 8.10
CA LEU A 5 1.05 4.79 6.82
C LEU A 5 2.07 4.80 5.66
N GLU A 6 3.25 5.38 5.89
CA GLU A 6 4.35 5.32 4.90
C GLU A 6 4.83 3.88 4.70
N ALA A 7 4.99 3.12 5.79
CA ALA A 7 5.36 1.71 5.71
C ALA A 7 4.33 0.90 4.92
N ALA A 8 3.03 1.08 5.18
CA ALA A 8 1.99 0.41 4.43
C ALA A 8 1.94 0.81 2.95
N TRP A 9 2.25 2.08 2.63
CA TRP A 9 2.41 2.51 1.25
C TRP A 9 3.60 1.81 0.57
N ARG A 10 4.77 1.76 1.23
CA ARG A 10 5.96 1.06 0.73
C ARG A 10 5.71 -0.44 0.54
N ASP A 11 5.04 -1.08 1.48
CA ASP A 11 4.62 -2.50 1.39
C ASP A 11 3.75 -2.72 0.14
N TRP A 12 2.78 -1.83 -0.11
CA TRP A 12 1.92 -1.93 -1.28
C TRP A 12 2.67 -1.71 -2.59
N GLN A 13 3.60 -0.75 -2.64
CA GLN A 13 4.47 -0.56 -3.82
C GLN A 13 5.36 -1.79 -4.07
N TYR A 14 5.92 -2.37 -3.01
CA TYR A 14 6.70 -3.60 -3.11
C TYR A 14 5.85 -4.76 -3.63
N ALA A 15 4.61 -4.92 -3.13
CA ALA A 15 3.70 -5.96 -3.59
C ALA A 15 3.29 -5.78 -5.06
N ASN A 16 3.09 -4.54 -5.53
CA ASN A 16 2.88 -4.25 -6.95
C ASN A 16 4.08 -4.68 -7.80
N ASN A 17 5.30 -4.32 -7.38
CA ASN A 17 6.52 -4.71 -8.09
C ASN A 17 6.69 -6.24 -8.09
N TYR A 18 6.43 -6.89 -6.96
CA TYR A 18 6.48 -8.34 -6.84
C TYR A 18 5.49 -9.00 -7.81
N PHE A 19 4.23 -8.59 -7.81
CA PHE A 19 3.21 -9.08 -8.74
C PHE A 19 3.63 -8.92 -10.20
N ASN A 20 4.16 -7.77 -10.59
CA ASN A 20 4.64 -7.53 -11.95
C ASN A 20 5.91 -8.32 -12.31
N SER A 21 6.68 -8.77 -11.32
CA SER A 21 7.90 -9.56 -11.52
C SER A 21 7.68 -11.06 -11.55
N VAL A 22 6.56 -11.55 -11.00
CA VAL A 22 6.26 -12.97 -10.92
C VAL A 22 5.89 -13.50 -12.31
N SER A 23 6.70 -14.43 -12.82
CA SER A 23 6.44 -15.18 -14.04
C SER A 23 6.11 -16.65 -13.79
N ASP A 24 6.33 -17.13 -12.56
CA ASP A 24 6.03 -18.48 -12.14
C ASP A 24 4.51 -18.64 -11.92
N PRO A 25 3.82 -19.51 -12.67
CA PRO A 25 2.38 -19.75 -12.52
C PRO A 25 1.99 -20.17 -11.09
N ASP A 26 2.84 -20.90 -10.39
CA ASP A 26 2.56 -21.41 -9.04
C ASP A 26 2.66 -20.30 -7.97
N LEU A 27 3.28 -19.16 -8.32
CA LEU A 27 3.43 -18.01 -7.42
C LEU A 27 2.46 -16.86 -7.73
N VAL A 28 1.74 -16.91 -8.85
CA VAL A 28 0.88 -15.80 -9.29
C VAL A 28 -0.27 -15.56 -8.30
N ASP A 29 -0.89 -16.62 -7.80
CA ASP A 29 -1.97 -16.52 -6.81
C ASP A 29 -1.48 -15.93 -5.49
N HIS A 30 -0.29 -16.32 -5.06
CA HIS A 30 0.37 -15.72 -3.89
C HIS A 30 0.61 -14.23 -4.12
N ALA A 31 1.10 -13.84 -5.30
CA ALA A 31 1.34 -12.45 -5.63
C ALA A 31 0.06 -11.59 -5.68
N ILE A 32 -1.04 -12.13 -6.23
CA ILE A 32 -2.36 -11.49 -6.22
C ILE A 32 -2.83 -11.29 -4.79
N PHE A 33 -2.76 -12.33 -3.96
CA PHE A 33 -3.20 -12.27 -2.57
C PHE A 33 -2.39 -11.24 -1.77
N TYR A 34 -1.06 -11.26 -1.92
CA TYR A 34 -0.15 -10.35 -1.23
C TYR A 34 -0.39 -8.88 -1.64
N MET A 35 -0.59 -8.62 -2.93
CA MET A 35 -0.93 -7.29 -3.43
C MET A 35 -2.26 -6.79 -2.84
N GLY A 36 -3.30 -7.63 -2.83
CA GLY A 36 -4.60 -7.26 -2.26
C GLY A 36 -4.55 -7.06 -0.72
N ALA A 37 -3.73 -7.84 -0.01
CA ALA A 37 -3.57 -7.71 1.44
C ALA A 37 -2.89 -6.39 1.83
N THR A 38 -1.81 -6.02 1.12
CA THR A 38 -1.07 -4.78 1.36
C THR A 38 -1.89 -3.54 0.98
N GLU A 39 -2.62 -3.60 -0.13
CA GLU A 39 -3.56 -2.54 -0.53
C GLU A 39 -4.62 -2.29 0.54
N LYS A 40 -5.30 -3.35 1.01
CA LYS A 40 -6.33 -3.25 2.05
C LYS A 40 -5.80 -2.62 3.34
N LYS A 41 -4.59 -2.99 3.76
CA LYS A 41 -3.91 -2.41 4.94
C LYS A 41 -3.65 -0.92 4.74
N TYR A 42 -3.10 -0.52 3.58
CA TYR A 42 -2.84 0.88 3.25
C TYR A 42 -4.13 1.72 3.23
N VAL A 43 -5.18 1.25 2.55
CA VAL A 43 -6.49 1.92 2.48
C VAL A 43 -7.13 2.06 3.87
N TYR A 44 -7.03 1.05 4.72
CA TYR A 44 -7.50 1.13 6.10
C TYR A 44 -6.78 2.24 6.89
N LEU A 45 -5.46 2.31 6.79
CA LEU A 45 -4.67 3.32 7.49
C LEU A 45 -4.93 4.73 6.93
N LEU A 46 -5.16 4.87 5.62
CA LEU A 46 -5.62 6.13 5.02
C LEU A 46 -6.94 6.60 5.63
N LYS A 47 -7.93 5.70 5.73
CA LYS A 47 -9.23 6.04 6.35
C LYS A 47 -9.05 6.50 7.80
N LYS A 48 -8.25 5.77 8.58
CA LYS A 48 -7.93 6.13 9.98
C LYS A 48 -7.24 7.49 10.08
N ALA A 49 -6.28 7.78 9.20
CA ALA A 49 -5.60 9.07 9.17
C ALA A 49 -6.58 10.23 8.90
N LYS A 50 -7.51 10.07 7.93
CA LYS A 50 -8.57 11.06 7.65
C LYS A 50 -9.46 11.30 8.87
N GLU A 51 -9.90 10.22 9.53
CA GLU A 51 -10.73 10.29 10.75
C GLU A 51 -10.04 11.06 11.89
N THR A 52 -8.72 10.96 11.99
CA THR A 52 -7.91 11.67 13.02
C THR A 52 -7.53 13.10 12.63
N GLY A 53 -8.00 13.63 11.50
CA GLY A 53 -7.69 14.99 11.05
C GLY A 53 -6.28 15.16 10.48
N VAL A 54 -5.58 14.06 10.15
CA VAL A 54 -4.28 14.13 9.47
C VAL A 54 -4.49 14.59 8.04
N ASN A 55 -3.82 15.68 7.65
CA ASN A 55 -3.80 16.14 6.27
C ASN A 55 -2.90 15.22 5.43
N ILE A 56 -3.54 14.34 4.67
CA ILE A 56 -2.88 13.31 3.85
C ILE A 56 -2.19 13.93 2.62
N ASP A 57 -2.70 15.07 2.12
CA ASP A 57 -2.15 15.77 0.95
C ASP A 57 -0.76 16.36 1.23
N ARG A 58 -0.43 16.58 2.51
CA ARG A 58 0.92 16.97 2.95
C ARG A 58 1.90 15.80 3.08
N LEU A 59 1.45 14.55 2.94
CA LEU A 59 2.34 13.39 2.98
C LEU A 59 3.05 13.27 1.63
N SER A 60 4.36 13.48 1.66
CA SER A 60 5.23 13.52 0.46
C SER A 60 5.22 12.24 -0.37
N PHE A 61 4.84 11.10 0.22
CA PHE A 61 4.69 9.83 -0.48
C PHE A 61 3.31 9.65 -1.11
N ALA A 62 2.27 10.30 -0.58
CA ALA A 62 0.90 10.21 -1.08
C ALA A 62 0.61 11.23 -2.18
N SER A 63 1.28 12.39 -2.16
CA SER A 63 1.11 13.47 -3.13
C SER A 63 1.74 13.22 -4.52
N ARG A 64 2.46 12.11 -4.71
CA ARG A 64 3.08 11.74 -5.99
C ARG A 64 2.17 10.89 -6.89
N VAL A 65 0.93 10.64 -6.45
CA VAL A 65 -0.01 9.71 -7.10
C VAL A 65 -1.32 10.40 -7.52
N SER A 66 -1.44 11.72 -7.36
CA SER A 66 -2.59 12.51 -7.82
C SER A 66 -2.35 13.13 -9.19
#